data_AF-A0A7W0UJ73-F1
#
_entry.id   AF-A0A7W0UJ73-F1
#
_cell.length_a   1.000
_cell.length_b   1.000
_cell.length_c   1.000
_cell.angle_alpha   90.00
_cell.angle_beta   90.00
_cell.angle_gamma   90.00
#
_symmetry.space_group_name_H-M   'P 1'
#
loop_
_entity.id
_entity.type
_entity.pdbx_description
1 polymer ?
#
loop_
_entity_poly.entity_id
_entity_poly.type
_entity_poly.pdbx_seq_one_letter_code
_entity_poly.pdbx_strand_id
1 'polypeptide(L)'
;MSKKVRQPDGALPQKPTMFQAIGATIAGVLAVKLANNLLTTLWRLVTREDPPQVDSEVPALKKALWIGLVGAAAGAARQTVRDLIKPPTSGTA
;
A
#
# COMPACT_ATOMS: atom_id res chain seq x y z
N MET A 1 33.54 -7.35 -4.50
CA MET A 1 33.55 -6.87 -3.10
C MET A 1 32.21 -6.18 -2.83
N SER A 2 31.20 -6.93 -2.36
CA SER A 2 29.84 -6.40 -2.19
C SER A 2 29.81 -5.39 -1.04
N LYS A 3 29.57 -4.11 -1.36
CA LYS A 3 29.29 -3.06 -0.37
C LYS A 3 28.05 -3.46 0.42
N LYS A 4 28.24 -3.98 1.63
CA LYS A 4 27.15 -4.20 2.59
C LYS A 4 26.59 -2.83 2.95
N VAL A 5 25.38 -2.53 2.46
CA VAL A 5 24.66 -1.32 2.84
C VAL A 5 24.40 -1.41 4.35
N ARG A 6 25.13 -0.58 5.11
CA ARG A 6 24.94 -0.42 6.56
C ARG A 6 23.54 0.13 6.79
N GLN A 7 22.78 -0.44 7.72
CA GLN A 7 21.59 0.23 8.23
C GLN A 7 22.02 1.56 8.89
N PRO A 8 21.16 2.59 8.93
CA PRO A 8 21.49 3.91 9.48
C PRO A 8 22.06 3.86 10.92
N ASP A 9 21.79 2.79 11.68
CA ASP A 9 22.27 2.57 13.05
C ASP A 9 23.61 1.80 13.13
N GLY A 10 24.30 1.58 12.00
CA GLY A 10 25.58 0.86 11.95
C GLY A 10 25.49 -0.66 12.16
N ALA A 11 24.31 -1.18 12.49
CA ALA A 11 24.05 -2.61 12.66
C ALA A 11 24.05 -3.38 11.32
N LEU A 12 24.48 -4.64 11.39
CA LEU A 12 24.37 -5.57 10.27
C LEU A 12 22.89 -5.82 9.94
N PRO A 13 22.50 -5.95 8.66
CA PRO A 13 21.15 -6.33 8.29
C PRO A 13 20.77 -7.66 8.95
N GLN A 14 19.97 -7.62 10.02
CA GLN A 14 19.38 -8.82 10.57
C GLN A 14 18.40 -9.37 9.55
N LYS A 15 18.63 -10.61 9.10
CA LYS A 15 17.67 -11.30 8.25
C LYS A 15 16.37 -11.45 9.05
N PRO A 16 15.21 -11.12 8.48
CA PRO A 16 13.93 -11.32 9.17
C PRO A 16 13.81 -12.79 9.56
N THR A 17 13.47 -13.05 10.82
CA THR A 17 13.26 -14.41 11.28
C THR A 17 12.03 -15.02 10.58
N MET A 18 11.97 -16.34 10.43
CA MET A 18 10.80 -17.01 9.83
C MET A 18 9.48 -16.56 10.47
N PHE A 19 9.47 -16.35 11.79
CA PHE A 19 8.32 -15.82 12.53
C PHE A 19 7.96 -14.38 12.15
N GLN A 20 8.94 -13.50 11.93
CA GLN A 20 8.70 -12.14 11.43
C GLN A 20 8.15 -12.16 10.00
N ALA A 21 8.63 -13.06 9.14
CA ALA A 21 8.12 -13.20 7.78
C ALA A 21 6.66 -13.70 7.75
N ILE A 22 6.34 -14.70 8.58
CA ILE A 22 4.97 -15.22 8.71
C ILE A 22 4.05 -14.15 9.30
N GLY A 23 4.47 -13.49 10.39
CA GLY A 23 3.72 -12.41 11.01
C GLY A 23 3.46 -11.25 10.05
N ALA A 24 4.48 -10.83 9.30
CA ALA A 24 4.34 -9.78 8.28
C ALA A 24 3.38 -10.18 7.15
N THR A 25 3.37 -11.46 6.75
CA THR A 25 2.45 -11.96 5.72
C THR A 25 1.00 -11.88 6.20
N ILE A 26 0.73 -12.37 7.42
CA ILE A 26 -0.62 -12.33 8.00
C ILE A 26 -1.09 -10.89 8.17
N ALA A 27 -0.24 -10.02 8.72
CA ALA A 27 -0.53 -8.60 8.86
C ALA A 27 -0.80 -7.94 7.50
N GLY A 28 -0.03 -8.29 6.47
CA GLY A 28 -0.22 -7.82 5.11
C GLY A 28 -1.58 -8.22 4.53
N VAL A 29 -1.99 -9.48 4.67
CA VAL A 29 -3.30 -9.96 4.19
C VAL A 29 -4.45 -9.24 4.90
N LEU A 30 -4.35 -9.05 6.22
CA LEU A 30 -5.36 -8.34 6.99
C LEU A 30 -5.43 -6.85 6.58
N ALA A 31 -4.28 -6.22 6.38
CA ALA A 31 -4.22 -4.83 5.92
C ALA A 31 -4.86 -4.66 4.54
N VAL A 32 -4.62 -5.58 3.60
CA VAL A 32 -5.25 -5.57 2.27
C VAL A 32 -6.76 -5.71 2.37
N LYS A 33 -7.26 -6.63 3.23
CA LYS A 33 -8.70 -6.78 3.45
C LYS A 33 -9.34 -5.52 4.02
N LEU A 34 -8.71 -4.91 5.02
CA LEU A 34 -9.21 -3.68 5.62
C LEU A 34 -9.19 -2.53 4.61
N ALA A 35 -8.10 -2.36 3.87
CA ALA A 35 -7.98 -1.35 2.82
C ALA A 35 -9.07 -1.52 1.75
N ASN A 36 -9.33 -2.75 1.32
CA ASN A 36 -10.41 -3.03 0.38
C ASN A 36 -11.78 -2.63 0.93
N ASN A 37 -12.09 -3.00 2.18
CA ASN A 37 -13.36 -2.60 2.82
C ASN A 37 -13.51 -1.08 2.94
N LEU A 38 -12.43 -0.36 3.26
CA LEU A 38 -12.47 1.10 3.29
C LEU A 38 -12.70 1.67 1.90
N LEU A 39 -12.04 1.14 0.87
CA LEU A 39 -12.16 1.61 -0.51
C LEU A 39 -13.56 1.38 -1.08
N THR A 40 -14.14 0.21 -0.82
CA THR A 40 -15.52 -0.10 -1.23
C THR A 40 -16.53 0.75 -0.47
N THR A 41 -16.30 1.02 0.81
CA THR A 41 -17.14 1.93 1.61
C THR A 41 -17.05 3.36 1.08
N LEU A 42 -15.84 3.84 0.77
CA LEU A 42 -15.62 5.18 0.23
C LEU A 42 -16.27 5.34 -1.15
N TRP A 43 -16.17 4.31 -1.99
CA TRP A 43 -16.86 4.28 -3.28
C TRP A 43 -18.36 4.35 -3.12
N ARG A 44 -18.94 3.51 -2.26
CA ARG A 44 -20.38 3.53 -1.94
C ARG A 44 -20.81 4.88 -1.35
N LEU A 45 -19.96 5.53 -0.57
CA LEU A 45 -20.26 6.85 -0.01
C LEU A 45 -20.31 7.93 -1.10
N VAL A 46 -19.34 7.94 -2.01
CA VAL A 46 -19.21 8.97 -3.07
C VAL A 46 -20.20 8.74 -4.22
N THR A 47 -20.35 7.49 -4.65
CA THR A 47 -21.13 7.14 -5.84
C THR A 47 -22.54 6.64 -5.51
N ARG A 48 -22.79 6.24 -4.25
CA ARG A 48 -24.02 5.54 -3.81
C ARG A 48 -24.29 4.22 -4.54
N GLU A 49 -23.27 3.68 -5.20
CA GLU A 49 -23.35 2.45 -5.96
C GLU A 49 -22.33 1.43 -5.45
N ASP A 50 -22.53 0.16 -5.80
CA ASP A 50 -21.53 -0.86 -5.58
C ASP A 50 -20.29 -0.67 -6.47
N PRO A 51 -19.08 -0.96 -5.95
CA PRO A 51 -17.86 -0.91 -6.73
C PRO A 51 -17.90 -1.94 -7.86
N PRO A 52 -17.44 -1.58 -9.07
CA PRO A 52 -17.51 -2.47 -10.23
C PRO A 52 -16.62 -3.69 -10.01
N GLN A 53 -17.19 -4.89 -10.09
CA GLN A 53 -16.41 -6.12 -10.08
C GLN A 53 -15.83 -6.40 -11.46
N VAL A 54 -14.74 -7.16 -11.49
CA VAL A 54 -14.01 -7.49 -12.74
C VAL A 54 -14.95 -8.19 -13.73
N ASP A 55 -15.78 -9.12 -13.22
CA ASP A 55 -16.70 -9.95 -14.01
C ASP A 55 -18.06 -9.30 -14.30
N SER A 56 -18.35 -8.12 -13.75
CA SER A 56 -19.62 -7.43 -14.00
C SER A 56 -19.61 -6.74 -15.37
N GLU A 57 -20.73 -6.82 -16.10
CA GLU A 57 -21.00 -6.01 -17.31
C GLU A 57 -21.31 -4.56 -16.93
N VAL A 58 -20.29 -3.83 -16.49
CA VAL A 58 -20.36 -2.38 -16.22
C VAL A 58 -19.57 -1.61 -17.26
N PRO A 59 -20.01 -0.37 -17.59
CA PRO A 59 -19.33 0.47 -18.59
C PRO A 59 -17.83 0.56 -18.34
N ALA A 60 -17.03 0.46 -19.41
CA ALA A 60 -15.56 0.46 -19.32
C ALA A 60 -15.02 1.69 -18.59
N LEU A 61 -15.68 2.86 -18.74
CA LEU A 61 -15.34 4.08 -18.02
C LEU A 61 -15.45 3.91 -16.49
N LYS A 62 -16.49 3.23 -16.00
CA LYS A 62 -16.70 2.99 -14.57
C LYS A 62 -15.63 2.03 -14.01
N LYS A 63 -15.25 1.00 -14.78
CA LYS A 63 -14.10 0.14 -14.45
C LYS A 63 -12.79 0.92 -14.42
N ALA A 64 -12.56 1.79 -15.40
CA ALA A 64 -11.36 2.63 -15.46
C ALA A 64 -11.27 3.60 -14.27
N LEU A 65 -12.39 4.22 -13.87
CA LEU A 65 -12.44 5.07 -12.69
C LEU A 65 -12.11 4.30 -11.41
N TRP A 66 -12.65 3.09 -11.26
CA TRP A 66 -12.35 2.24 -10.11
C TRP A 66 -10.88 1.82 -10.05
N ILE A 67 -10.32 1.36 -11.17
CA ILE A 67 -8.90 1.00 -11.27
C ILE A 67 -8.02 2.24 -11.03
N GLY A 68 -8.42 3.40 -11.55
CA GLY A 68 -7.75 4.67 -11.31
C GLY A 68 -7.74 5.06 -9.84
N LEU A 69 -8.86 4.91 -9.13
CA LEU A 69 -8.96 5.14 -7.70
C LEU A 69 -8.05 4.20 -6.91
N VAL A 70 -8.09 2.89 -7.21
CA VAL A 70 -7.22 1.89 -6.57
C VAL A 70 -5.75 2.24 -6.83
N GLY A 71 -5.40 2.59 -8.06
CA GLY A 71 -4.04 2.99 -8.44
C GLY A 71 -3.57 4.25 -7.73
N ALA A 72 -4.44 5.27 -7.61
CA ALA A 72 -4.15 6.50 -6.89
C ALA A 72 -3.97 6.25 -5.39
N ALA A 73 -4.85 5.45 -4.78
CA ALA A 73 -4.75 5.07 -3.38
C ALA A 73 -3.46 4.28 -3.10
N ALA A 74 -3.10 3.34 -3.99
CA ALA A 74 -1.84 2.59 -3.88
C ALA A 74 -0.61 3.49 -4.07
N GLY A 75 -0.65 4.46 -4.99
CA GLY A 75 0.39 5.45 -5.19
C GLY A 75 0.61 6.33 -3.95
N ALA A 76 -0.48 6.86 -3.38
CA ALA A 76 -0.46 7.64 -2.15
C ALA A 76 0.07 6.80 -0.97
N ALA A 77 -0.37 5.55 -0.82
CA ALA A 77 0.09 4.66 0.24
C ALA A 77 1.60 4.35 0.14
N ARG A 78 2.15 4.17 -1.08
CA ARG A 78 3.60 4.01 -1.27
C ARG A 78 4.36 5.27 -0.85
N GLN A 79 3.81 6.44 -1.16
CA GLN A 79 4.43 7.71 -0.79
C GLN A 79 4.41 7.91 0.73
N THR A 80 3.28 7.65 1.41
CA THR A 80 3.20 7.76 2.88
C THR A 80 4.12 6.76 3.59
N VAL A 81 4.21 5.52 3.09
CA VAL A 81 5.16 4.53 3.60
C VAL A 81 6.61 5.00 3.41
N ARG A 82 6.93 5.60 2.25
CA ARG A 82 8.25 6.19 2.02
C ARG A 82 8.53 7.32 3.01
N ASP A 83 7.57 8.23 3.22
CA ASP A 83 7.71 9.35 4.15
C ASP A 83 7.81 8.89 5.60
N LEU A 84 7.21 7.74 5.96
CA LEU A 84 7.33 7.13 7.29
C LEU A 84 8.71 6.46 7.51
N ILE A 85 9.21 5.72 6.52
CA ILE A 85 10.47 4.97 6.61
C ILE A 85 11.69 5.88 6.44
N LYS A 86 11.58 6.85 5.52
CA LYS A 86 12.63 7.82 5.22
C LYS A 86 11.96 9.19 5.14
N PRO A 87 11.67 9.83 6.29
CA PRO A 87 11.15 11.18 6.30
C PRO A 87 12.10 12.07 5.49
N PRO A 88 11.58 13.00 4.67
CA PRO A 88 12.43 13.95 3.97
C PRO A 88 13.30 14.61 5.03
N THR A 89 14.61 14.37 4.96
CA THR A 89 15.57 15.04 5.83
C THR A 89 15.29 16.53 5.66
N SER A 90 14.92 17.20 6.74
CA SER A 90 14.95 18.65 6.88
C SER A 90 16.39 19.11 6.74
N GLY A 91 16.94 18.99 5.54
CA GLY A 91 18.13 19.68 5.10
C GLY A 91 17.71 21.10 4.82
N THR A 92 18.04 21.98 5.76
CA THR A 92 18.12 23.43 5.60
C THR A 92 18.55 23.81 4.19
N ALA A 93 17.78 24.71 3.57
CA ALA A 93 18.26 25.57 2.49
C ALA A 93 19.47 26.41 2.95
#